data_AF-A0A1F3LWA2-F1
#
_entry.id   AF-A0A1F3LWA2-F1
#
_cell.length_a   1.000
_cell.length_b   1.000
_cell.length_c   1.000
_cell.angle_alpha   90.00
_cell.angle_beta   90.00
_cell.angle_gamma   90.00
#
_symmetry.space_group_name_H-M   'P 1'
#
loop_
_entity.id
_entity.type
_entity.pdbx_description
1 polymer ?
#
loop_
_entity_poly.entity_id
_entity_poly.type
_entity_poly.pdbx_seq_one_letter_code
_entity_poly.pdbx_strand_id
1 'polypeptide(L)'
;MDELKNFTDKFREEFENDPLPQNHKERFMLKLKRDSRRNVNSNRNRQIMFYFAAASVALFLIFTPVININKFFNKGKMDVSDYTGILEDRSKSVVKLAESLNPNDKAMVLSTLDQLTFEAVSFESQLPEGIVNGERTELIKNYYAPKIEGVDKLEEYARLLKNQ
;
A
#
# COMPACT_ATOMS: atom_id res chain seq x y z
N MET A 1 31.35 27.84 18.25
CA MET A 1 31.15 27.54 19.69
C MET A 1 31.27 28.81 20.53
N ASP A 2 32.21 29.72 20.22
CA ASP A 2 32.42 30.96 21.00
C ASP A 2 31.25 31.94 20.96
N GLU A 3 30.52 32.03 19.85
CA GLU A 3 29.35 32.92 19.73
C GLU A 3 28.19 32.54 20.66
N LEU A 4 27.91 31.23 20.78
CA LEU A 4 26.83 30.74 21.63
C LEU A 4 27.16 30.95 23.11
N LYS A 5 28.44 30.72 23.47
CA LYS A 5 28.96 30.90 24.82
C LYS A 5 28.93 32.39 25.22
N ASN A 6 29.40 33.28 24.34
CA ASN A 6 29.32 34.72 24.56
C ASN A 6 27.87 35.22 24.66
N PHE A 7 26.95 34.64 23.89
CA PHE A 7 25.52 34.95 23.98
C PHE A 7 24.94 34.49 25.33
N THR A 8 25.25 33.27 25.77
CA THR A 8 24.76 32.78 27.06
C THR A 8 25.31 33.58 28.22
N ASP A 9 26.60 33.91 28.21
CA ASP A 9 27.24 34.71 29.27
C ASP A 9 26.71 36.14 29.31
N LYS A 10 26.41 36.75 28.15
CA LYS A 10 25.89 38.12 28.06
C LYS A 10 24.46 38.26 28.57
N PHE A 11 23.61 37.27 28.35
CA PHE A 11 22.19 37.30 28.73
C PHE A 11 21.88 36.48 29.98
N ARG A 12 22.91 35.93 30.65
CA ARG A 12 22.75 35.07 31.82
C ARG A 12 21.99 35.73 32.96
N GLU A 13 22.29 36.99 33.25
CA GLU A 13 21.60 37.76 34.29
C GLU A 13 20.12 37.99 33.96
N GLU A 14 19.78 38.18 32.68
CA GLU A 14 18.39 38.29 32.19
C GLU A 14 17.64 36.95 32.28
N PHE A 15 18.32 35.81 32.17
CA PHE A 15 17.70 34.50 32.35
C PHE A 15 17.52 34.11 33.83
N GLU A 16 18.48 34.48 34.70
CA GLU A 16 18.48 34.07 36.10
C GLU A 16 17.66 35.00 37.00
N ASN A 17 17.58 36.31 36.70
CA ASN A 17 16.96 37.29 37.59
C ASN A 17 15.60 37.83 37.11
N ASP A 18 15.27 37.68 35.82
CA ASP A 18 14.07 38.28 35.26
C ASP A 18 12.87 37.33 35.45
N PRO A 19 11.77 37.79 36.09
CA PRO A 19 10.62 36.94 36.32
C PRO A 19 10.02 36.53 34.97
N LEU A 20 9.82 35.21 34.81
CA LEU A 20 9.19 34.65 33.61
C LEU A 20 7.91 35.44 33.24
N PRO A 21 7.67 35.70 31.94
CA PRO A 21 6.46 36.40 31.51
C PRO A 21 5.20 35.75 32.09
N GLN A 22 4.25 36.59 32.53
CA GLN A 22 2.98 36.09 33.05
C GLN A 22 2.34 35.12 32.03
N ASN A 23 1.85 33.99 32.53
CA ASN A 23 1.23 32.90 31.75
C ASN A 23 2.18 32.12 30.81
N HIS A 24 3.51 32.23 30.97
CA HIS A 24 4.48 31.42 30.20
C HIS A 24 4.22 29.90 30.33
N LYS A 25 3.97 29.42 31.55
CA LYS A 25 3.66 28.02 31.84
C LYS A 25 2.40 27.55 31.10
N GLU A 26 1.35 28.36 31.10
CA GLU A 26 0.09 28.04 30.41
C GLU A 26 0.28 28.01 28.89
N ARG A 27 1.01 28.99 28.33
CA ARG A 27 1.35 29.03 26.90
C ARG A 27 2.15 27.81 26.46
N PHE A 28 3.15 27.42 27.25
CA PHE A 28 3.96 26.23 27.00
C PHE A 28 3.10 24.95 27.03
N MET A 29 2.26 24.79 28.06
CA MET A 29 1.36 23.64 28.20
C MET A 29 0.30 23.57 27.07
N LEU A 30 -0.22 24.70 26.62
CA LEU A 30 -1.14 24.78 25.48
C LEU A 30 -0.47 24.34 24.18
N LYS A 31 0.80 24.70 23.97
CA LYS A 31 1.57 24.29 22.79
C LYS A 31 1.76 22.78 22.75
N LEU A 32 2.20 22.18 23.87
CA LEU A 32 2.35 20.71 23.98
C LEU A 32 1.04 19.96 23.73
N LYS A 33 -0.09 20.43 24.29
CA LYS A 33 -1.40 19.82 24.05
C LYS A 33 -1.85 19.91 22.59
N ARG A 34 -1.54 21.01 21.90
CA ARG A 34 -1.90 21.22 20.50
C ARG A 34 -1.11 20.29 19.57
N ASP A 35 0.18 20.14 19.81
CA ASP A 35 1.06 19.29 18.99
C ASP A 35 0.77 17.80 19.18
N SER A 36 0.48 17.36 20.42
CA SER A 36 0.06 15.99 20.71
C SER A 36 -1.26 15.61 20.01
N ARG A 37 -2.28 16.48 20.05
CA ARG A 37 -3.57 16.23 19.39
C ARG A 37 -3.47 16.18 17.86
N ARG A 38 -2.61 17.02 17.27
CA ARG A 38 -2.42 17.08 15.80
C ARG A 38 -1.81 15.79 15.26
N ASN A 39 -0.86 15.21 16.01
CA ASN A 39 -0.16 13.99 15.62
C ASN A 39 -1.03 12.73 15.78
N VAL A 40 -1.83 12.66 16.86
CA VAL A 40 -2.75 11.53 17.10
C VAL A 40 -3.89 11.48 16.06
N ASN A 41 -4.48 12.63 15.70
CA ASN A 41 -5.56 12.66 14.70
C ASN A 41 -5.08 12.31 13.29
N SER A 42 -3.85 12.69 12.92
CA SER A 42 -3.24 12.32 11.63
C SER A 42 -3.09 10.80 11.48
N ASN A 43 -2.56 10.13 12.52
CA ASN A 43 -2.34 8.69 12.49
C ASN A 43 -3.65 7.88 12.50
N ARG A 44 -4.64 8.34 13.26
CA ARG A 44 -5.97 7.71 13.31
C ARG A 44 -6.70 7.81 11.97
N ASN A 45 -6.64 8.97 11.29
CA ASN A 45 -7.26 9.14 9.99
C ASN A 45 -6.61 8.28 8.89
N ARG A 46 -5.29 8.09 8.94
CA ARG A 46 -4.57 7.16 8.05
C ARG A 46 -4.98 5.71 8.28
N GLN A 47 -5.04 5.26 9.54
CA GLN A 47 -5.49 3.91 9.87
C GLN A 47 -6.94 3.66 9.41
N ILE A 48 -7.82 4.63 9.64
CA ILE A 48 -9.22 4.56 9.18
C ILE A 48 -9.29 4.47 7.65
N MET A 49 -8.46 5.24 6.92
CA MET A 49 -8.36 5.13 5.46
C MET A 49 -7.92 3.74 5.00
N PHE A 50 -6.93 3.12 5.65
CA PHE A 50 -6.50 1.76 5.31
C PHE A 50 -7.58 0.72 5.58
N TYR A 51 -8.35 0.85 6.67
CA TYR A 51 -9.49 -0.04 6.93
C TYR A 51 -10.61 0.12 5.89
N PHE A 52 -10.92 1.35 5.47
CA PHE A 52 -11.91 1.57 4.41
C PHE A 52 -11.44 1.05 3.05
N ALA A 53 -10.15 1.18 2.72
CA ALA A 53 -9.57 0.63 1.50
C ALA A 53 -9.60 -0.90 1.50
N ALA A 54 -9.25 -1.55 2.61
CA ALA A 54 -9.33 -3.01 2.73
C ALA A 54 -10.78 -3.52 2.66
N ALA A 55 -11.72 -2.83 3.32
CA ALA A 55 -13.13 -3.19 3.31
C ALA A 55 -13.78 -3.01 1.92
N SER A 56 -13.39 -1.99 1.15
CA SER A 56 -13.91 -1.79 -0.21
C SER A 56 -13.44 -2.89 -1.16
N VAL A 57 -12.19 -3.36 -1.05
CA VAL A 57 -11.68 -4.51 -1.82
C VAL A 57 -12.45 -5.79 -1.47
N ALA A 58 -12.67 -6.07 -0.18
CA ALA A 58 -13.44 -7.23 0.26
C ALA A 58 -14.89 -7.18 -0.23
N LEU A 59 -15.56 -6.03 -0.17
CA LEU A 59 -16.90 -5.85 -0.72
C LEU A 59 -16.93 -5.98 -2.24
N PHE A 60 -15.91 -5.50 -2.95
CA PHE A 60 -15.77 -5.70 -4.38
C PHE A 60 -15.68 -7.18 -4.75
N LEU A 61 -14.94 -7.98 -3.99
CA LEU A 61 -14.80 -9.43 -4.22
C LEU A 61 -16.09 -10.21 -3.93
N ILE A 62 -16.94 -9.73 -3.03
CA ILE A 62 -18.22 -10.37 -2.68
C ILE A 62 -19.33 -9.97 -3.66
N PHE A 63 -19.33 -8.71 -4.13
CA PHE A 63 -20.39 -8.15 -4.96
C PHE A 63 -20.13 -8.21 -6.47
N THR A 64 -18.91 -8.52 -6.94
CA THR A 64 -18.71 -8.80 -8.37
C THR A 64 -19.39 -10.11 -8.73
N PRO A 65 -20.45 -10.08 -9.55
CA PRO A 65 -21.06 -11.32 -9.98
C PRO A 65 -20.11 -11.95 -11.01
N VAL A 66 -19.91 -13.26 -10.90
CA VAL A 66 -19.06 -14.20 -11.68
C VAL A 66 -19.28 -14.15 -13.22
N ILE A 67 -20.01 -13.16 -13.74
CA ILE A 67 -20.71 -13.18 -15.02
C ILE A 67 -19.80 -12.88 -16.23
N ASN A 68 -18.58 -12.37 -16.05
CA ASN A 68 -17.71 -12.03 -17.20
C ASN A 68 -16.40 -12.84 -17.30
N ILE A 69 -16.24 -13.85 -16.47
CA ILE A 69 -15.10 -14.77 -16.53
C ILE A 69 -15.07 -15.45 -17.92
N ASN A 70 -16.19 -15.98 -18.41
CA ASN A 70 -16.23 -16.75 -19.68
C ASN A 70 -15.78 -16.01 -20.96
N LYS A 71 -15.83 -14.67 -21.03
CA LYS A 71 -15.45 -13.93 -22.25
C LYS A 71 -13.94 -13.78 -22.43
N PHE A 72 -13.17 -13.79 -21.35
CA PHE A 72 -11.70 -13.82 -21.41
C PHE A 72 -11.15 -15.26 -21.54
N PHE A 73 -11.96 -16.26 -21.17
CA PHE A 73 -11.53 -17.63 -20.89
C PHE A 73 -11.44 -18.55 -22.12
N ASN A 74 -11.80 -18.07 -23.32
CA ASN A 74 -11.72 -18.82 -24.59
C ASN A 74 -10.40 -18.67 -25.36
N LYS A 75 -9.38 -17.99 -24.79
CA LYS A 75 -8.03 -17.99 -25.38
C LYS A 75 -7.24 -19.22 -24.95
N GLY A 76 -7.48 -20.33 -25.63
CA GLY A 76 -6.53 -21.45 -25.78
C GLY A 76 -6.23 -22.26 -24.51
N LYS A 77 -5.78 -23.50 -24.73
CA LYS A 77 -5.17 -24.35 -23.70
C LYS A 77 -3.79 -23.77 -23.38
N MET A 78 -3.74 -22.76 -22.51
CA MET A 78 -2.50 -22.19 -22.02
C MET A 78 -1.89 -23.16 -20.99
N ASP A 79 -0.60 -23.45 -21.12
CA ASP A 79 0.10 -24.37 -20.22
C ASP A 79 0.17 -23.76 -18.81
N VAL A 80 0.26 -24.60 -17.79
CA VAL A 80 0.32 -24.20 -16.38
C VAL A 80 1.50 -23.24 -16.12
N SER A 81 2.63 -23.51 -16.78
CA SER A 81 3.84 -22.68 -16.72
C SER A 81 3.67 -21.28 -17.33
N ASP A 82 2.66 -21.07 -18.18
CA ASP A 82 2.42 -19.75 -18.77
C ASP A 82 1.77 -18.79 -17.74
N TYR A 83 0.92 -19.27 -16.82
CA TYR A 83 0.17 -18.36 -15.95
C TYR A 83 1.04 -17.63 -14.93
N THR A 84 2.01 -18.32 -14.33
CA THR A 84 2.98 -17.72 -13.40
C THR A 84 3.90 -16.76 -14.12
N GLY A 85 4.38 -17.13 -15.31
CA GLY A 85 5.17 -16.23 -16.17
C GLY A 85 4.41 -14.97 -16.59
N ILE A 86 3.12 -15.10 -16.97
CA ILE A 86 2.26 -13.96 -17.29
C ILE A 86 2.09 -13.06 -16.07
N LEU A 87 1.79 -13.63 -14.91
CA LEU A 87 1.62 -12.84 -13.68
C LEU A 87 2.89 -12.08 -13.33
N GLU A 88 4.07 -12.71 -13.46
CA GLU A 88 5.36 -12.08 -13.25
C GLU A 88 5.63 -10.92 -14.24
N ASP A 89 5.40 -11.16 -15.52
CA ASP A 89 5.62 -10.16 -16.57
C ASP A 89 4.70 -8.94 -16.41
N ARG A 90 3.43 -9.17 -16.09
CA ARG A 90 2.47 -8.08 -15.79
C ARG A 90 2.89 -7.32 -14.53
N SER A 91 3.32 -8.02 -13.50
CA SER A 91 3.79 -7.41 -12.25
C SER A 91 4.99 -6.50 -12.48
N LYS A 92 5.96 -6.90 -13.31
CA LYS A 92 7.11 -6.07 -13.69
C LYS A 92 6.68 -4.76 -14.35
N SER A 93 5.62 -4.76 -15.16
CA SER A 93 5.08 -3.53 -15.76
C SER A 93 4.56 -2.56 -14.70
N VAL A 94 3.79 -3.08 -13.73
CA VAL A 94 3.26 -2.28 -12.61
C VAL A 94 4.40 -1.69 -11.77
N VAL A 95 5.42 -2.48 -11.44
CA VAL A 95 6.59 -2.00 -10.68
C VAL A 95 7.27 -0.83 -11.41
N LYS A 96 7.51 -0.97 -12.72
CA LYS A 96 8.12 0.10 -13.54
C LYS A 96 7.26 1.36 -13.57
N LEU A 97 5.93 1.23 -13.65
CA LEU A 97 5.03 2.39 -13.59
C LEU A 97 5.07 3.07 -12.22
N ALA A 98 5.04 2.27 -11.15
CA ALA A 98 5.06 2.76 -9.78
C ALA A 98 6.32 3.56 -9.44
N GLU A 99 7.46 3.30 -10.09
CA GLU A 99 8.70 4.08 -9.91
C GLU A 99 8.54 5.56 -10.28
N SER A 100 7.63 5.88 -11.21
CA SER A 100 7.37 7.24 -11.65
C SER A 100 6.29 7.97 -10.85
N LEU A 101 5.66 7.30 -9.87
CA LEU A 101 4.62 7.88 -9.02
C LEU A 101 5.22 8.62 -7.82
N ASN A 102 4.43 9.47 -7.19
CA ASN A 102 4.80 10.07 -5.92
C ASN A 102 4.96 8.98 -4.82
N PRO A 103 5.66 9.26 -3.71
CA PRO A 103 6.00 8.24 -2.71
C PRO A 103 4.79 7.54 -2.07
N ASN A 104 3.67 8.25 -1.87
CA ASN A 104 2.48 7.65 -1.26
C ASN A 104 1.79 6.68 -2.22
N ASP A 105 1.61 7.12 -3.47
CA ASP A 105 0.97 6.33 -4.51
C ASP A 105 1.81 5.12 -4.90
N LYS A 106 3.14 5.30 -5.01
CA LYS A 106 4.09 4.21 -5.19
C LYS A 106 3.95 3.17 -4.10
N ALA A 107 3.91 3.58 -2.82
CA ALA A 107 3.79 2.65 -1.70
C ALA A 107 2.45 1.88 -1.73
N MET A 108 1.35 2.56 -2.06
CA MET A 108 0.04 1.94 -2.22
C MET A 108 0.02 0.91 -3.35
N VAL A 109 0.50 1.28 -4.54
CA VAL A 109 0.52 0.42 -5.72
C VAL A 109 1.39 -0.81 -5.46
N LEU A 110 2.60 -0.64 -4.91
CA LEU A 110 3.49 -1.77 -4.63
C LEU A 110 2.94 -2.69 -3.53
N SER A 111 2.33 -2.14 -2.47
CA SER A 111 1.70 -2.97 -1.43
C SER A 111 0.51 -3.75 -1.97
N THR A 112 -0.27 -3.17 -2.88
CA THR A 112 -1.42 -3.86 -3.50
C THR A 112 -0.94 -4.94 -4.46
N LEU A 113 0.12 -4.66 -5.22
CA LEU A 113 0.75 -5.63 -6.10
C LEU A 113 1.26 -6.84 -5.32
N ASP A 114 1.96 -6.59 -4.21
CA ASP A 114 2.45 -7.64 -3.32
C ASP A 114 1.31 -8.51 -2.78
N GLN A 115 0.18 -7.92 -2.36
CA GLN A 115 -0.98 -8.69 -1.91
C GLN A 115 -1.59 -9.59 -3.01
N LEU A 116 -1.51 -9.17 -4.28
CA LEU A 116 -2.04 -9.95 -5.40
C LEU A 116 -1.11 -11.12 -5.77
N THR A 117 0.20 -10.91 -5.72
CA THR A 117 1.20 -11.84 -6.27
C THR A 117 1.90 -12.67 -5.22
N PHE A 118 1.94 -12.24 -3.96
CA PHE A 118 2.65 -12.93 -2.90
C PHE A 118 2.06 -14.31 -2.63
N GLU A 119 2.93 -15.32 -2.68
CA GLU A 119 2.65 -16.70 -2.32
C GLU A 119 3.86 -17.27 -1.58
N ALA A 120 3.64 -17.82 -0.39
CA ALA A 120 4.70 -18.52 0.35
C ALA A 120 5.08 -19.84 -0.32
N VAL A 121 4.10 -20.50 -0.94
CA VAL A 121 4.21 -21.78 -1.65
C VAL A 121 3.33 -21.68 -2.88
N SER A 122 3.84 -22.05 -4.06
CA SER A 122 3.07 -21.92 -5.31
C SER A 122 1.83 -22.81 -5.29
N PHE A 123 0.74 -22.36 -5.91
CA PHE A 123 -0.51 -23.11 -5.90
C PHE A 123 -0.39 -24.49 -6.55
N GLU A 124 0.41 -24.61 -7.62
CA GLU A 124 0.61 -25.87 -8.34
C GLU A 124 1.23 -26.96 -7.46
N SER A 125 2.09 -26.57 -6.53
CA SER A 125 2.76 -27.47 -5.60
C SER A 125 1.86 -27.93 -4.45
N GLN A 126 0.74 -27.25 -4.23
CA GLN A 126 -0.27 -27.63 -3.23
C GLN A 126 -1.31 -28.61 -3.79
N LEU A 127 -1.32 -28.83 -5.11
CA LEU A 127 -2.29 -29.72 -5.75
C LEU A 127 -1.90 -31.20 -5.58
N PRO A 128 -2.85 -32.07 -5.16
CA PRO A 128 -2.63 -33.51 -5.05
C PRO A 128 -2.07 -34.14 -6.33
N GLU A 129 -1.15 -35.10 -6.17
CA GLU A 129 -0.49 -35.80 -7.28
C GLU A 129 -1.46 -36.67 -8.11
N GLY A 130 -2.59 -37.08 -7.53
CA GLY A 130 -3.60 -37.94 -8.17
C GLY A 130 -4.69 -37.21 -8.97
N ILE A 131 -4.64 -35.89 -9.11
CA ILE A 131 -5.64 -35.12 -9.87
C ILE A 131 -5.46 -35.35 -11.37
N VAL A 132 -6.58 -35.51 -12.09
CA VAL A 132 -6.60 -35.61 -13.55
C VAL A 132 -6.05 -34.32 -14.17
N ASN A 133 -5.14 -34.43 -15.15
CA ASN A 133 -4.48 -33.27 -15.76
C ASN A 133 -5.42 -32.13 -16.19
N GLY A 134 -6.60 -32.45 -16.74
CA GLY A 134 -7.59 -31.44 -17.13
C GLY A 134 -8.13 -30.62 -15.95
N GLU A 135 -8.44 -31.30 -14.85
CA GLU A 135 -8.91 -30.67 -13.61
C GLU A 135 -7.79 -29.86 -12.94
N ARG A 136 -6.55 -30.38 -12.95
CA ARG A 136 -5.36 -29.65 -12.50
C ARG A 136 -5.20 -28.33 -13.26
N THR A 137 -5.28 -28.35 -14.59
CA THR A 137 -5.19 -27.14 -15.41
C THR A 137 -6.33 -26.16 -15.11
N GLU A 138 -7.56 -26.65 -14.94
CA GLU A 138 -8.71 -25.81 -14.63
C GLU A 138 -8.57 -25.11 -13.26
N LEU A 139 -8.11 -25.84 -12.23
CA LEU A 139 -7.87 -25.27 -10.90
C LEU A 139 -6.81 -24.17 -10.95
N ILE A 140 -5.69 -24.42 -11.64
CA ILE A 140 -4.59 -23.46 -11.78
C ILE A 140 -5.07 -22.20 -12.52
N LYS A 141 -5.80 -22.39 -13.62
CA LYS A 141 -6.41 -21.28 -14.36
C LYS A 141 -7.34 -20.45 -13.48
N ASN A 142 -8.25 -21.11 -12.76
CA ASN A 142 -9.22 -20.44 -11.90
C ASN A 142 -8.56 -19.70 -10.73
N TYR A 143 -7.39 -20.17 -10.29
CA TYR A 143 -6.61 -19.54 -9.24
C TYR A 143 -5.83 -18.31 -9.73
N TYR A 144 -5.09 -18.41 -10.86
CA TYR A 144 -4.24 -17.32 -11.33
C TYR A 144 -4.97 -16.27 -12.18
N ALA A 145 -6.04 -16.62 -12.90
CA ALA A 145 -6.74 -15.65 -13.76
C ALA A 145 -7.25 -14.41 -13.01
N PRO A 146 -7.88 -14.52 -11.81
CA PRO A 146 -8.28 -13.34 -11.05
C PRO A 146 -7.10 -12.48 -10.57
N LYS A 147 -5.95 -13.11 -10.26
CA LYS A 147 -4.73 -12.40 -9.87
C LYS A 147 -4.18 -11.58 -11.03
N ILE A 148 -4.10 -12.18 -12.22
CA ILE A 148 -3.67 -11.49 -13.45
C ILE A 148 -4.61 -10.32 -13.76
N GLU A 149 -5.93 -10.52 -13.69
CA GLU A 149 -6.91 -9.44 -13.88
C GLU A 149 -6.73 -8.31 -12.86
N GLY A 150 -6.48 -8.66 -11.59
CA GLY A 150 -6.19 -7.70 -10.53
C GLY A 150 -4.94 -6.86 -10.83
N VAL A 151 -3.87 -7.49 -11.33
CA VAL A 151 -2.63 -6.80 -11.73
C VAL A 151 -2.87 -5.89 -12.93
N ASP A 152 -3.62 -6.33 -13.95
CA ASP A 152 -3.96 -5.50 -15.12
C ASP A 152 -4.74 -4.24 -14.70
N LYS A 153 -5.72 -4.37 -13.81
CA LYS A 153 -6.49 -3.24 -13.26
C LYS A 153 -5.62 -2.30 -12.42
N LEU A 154 -4.70 -2.86 -11.63
CA LEU A 154 -3.76 -2.08 -10.85
C LEU A 154 -2.80 -1.29 -11.76
N GLU A 155 -2.41 -1.86 -12.90
CA GLU A 155 -1.63 -1.19 -13.93
C GLU A 155 -2.39 0.02 -14.50
N GLU A 156 -3.66 -0.14 -14.86
CA GLU A 156 -4.52 0.95 -15.34
C GLU A 156 -4.65 2.06 -14.28
N TYR A 157 -4.89 1.68 -13.03
CA TYR A 157 -4.95 2.62 -11.91
C TYR A 157 -3.64 3.40 -11.74
N ALA A 158 -2.49 2.73 -11.78
CA ALA A 158 -1.19 3.38 -11.71
C ALA A 158 -0.95 4.35 -12.87
N ARG A 159 -1.40 4.02 -14.09
CA ARG A 159 -1.35 4.95 -15.23
C ARG A 159 -2.20 6.20 -15.01
N LEU A 160 -3.38 6.07 -14.41
CA LEU A 160 -4.24 7.20 -14.08
C LEU A 160 -3.58 8.13 -13.06
N LEU A 161 -2.99 7.58 -12.00
CA LEU A 161 -2.27 8.35 -10.98
C LEU A 161 -1.08 9.13 -11.55
N LYS A 162 -0.38 8.56 -12.53
CA LYS A 162 0.76 9.23 -13.19
C LYS A 162 0.34 10.49 -13.97
N ASN A 163 -0.89 10.52 -14.46
CA ASN A 163 -1.40 11.60 -15.32
C ASN A 163 -2.12 12.70 -14.52
N GLN A 164 -2.12 12.63 -13.19
CA GLN A 164 -2.64 13.66 -12.27
C GLN A 164 -1.52 14.57 -11.77
#